data_AF-A0A834EG25-F1
#
_entry.id   AF-A0A834EG25-F1
#
_cell.length_a   1.000
_cell.length_b   1.000
_cell.length_c   1.000
_cell.angle_alpha   90.00
_cell.angle_beta   90.00
_cell.angle_gamma   90.00
#
_symmetry.space_group_name_H-M   'P 1'
#
loop_
_entity.id
_entity.type
_entity.pdbx_description
1 polymer ?
#
loop_
_entity_poly.entity_id
_entity_poly.type
_entity_poly.pdbx_seq_one_letter_code
_entity_poly.pdbx_strand_id
1 'polypeptide(L)'
;MELEALECPYPDLKSSIFKEFCNFTEKYQKKLHEFDLQLEDIYRNLQLSEEDHWIYQYVLDQYPGDLCGRRTLYLDMLQRYFPHKSRHALVEHEKCYHQYRFTREQRRILVSNWNKNRRDFIQKAVLMLAEACATYEMENALAKDRKKQQELCADLKAKVRFFAEGISVFAWVFIYKSMFPFCSNPT
;
A
#
# COMPACT_ATOMS: atom_id res chain seq x y z
N MET A 1 -9.38 5.64 -7.46
CA MET A 1 -8.20 5.30 -6.62
C MET A 1 -7.41 4.23 -7.36
N GLU A 2 -6.07 4.26 -7.45
CA GLU A 2 -5.29 3.30 -8.27
C GLU A 2 -5.53 1.82 -7.91
N LEU A 3 -5.93 1.54 -6.66
CA LEU A 3 -6.29 0.20 -6.17
C LEU A 3 -7.67 -0.33 -6.64
N GLU A 4 -8.59 0.55 -7.06
CA GLU A 4 -9.92 0.12 -7.51
C GLU A 4 -9.89 -0.44 -8.93
N ALA A 5 -8.97 0.05 -9.75
CA ALA A 5 -8.82 -0.33 -11.16
C ALA A 5 -8.22 -1.73 -11.36
N LEU A 6 -7.65 -2.33 -10.31
CA LEU A 6 -7.10 -3.69 -10.36
C LEU A 6 -8.20 -4.71 -10.07
N GLU A 7 -8.61 -5.46 -11.11
CA GLU A 7 -9.41 -6.67 -11.01
C GLU A 7 -8.55 -7.76 -10.35
N CYS A 8 -8.72 -7.95 -9.04
CA CYS A 8 -7.99 -8.99 -8.30
C CYS A 8 -8.85 -10.25 -8.17
N PRO A 9 -8.33 -11.45 -8.49
CA PRO A 9 -9.03 -12.72 -8.33
C PRO A 9 -9.23 -13.11 -6.85
N TYR A 10 -8.53 -12.46 -5.92
CA TYR A 10 -8.61 -12.72 -4.48
C TYR A 10 -9.25 -11.52 -3.73
N PRO A 11 -10.58 -11.52 -3.49
CA PRO A 11 -11.26 -10.42 -2.83
C PRO A 11 -10.81 -10.22 -1.37
N ASP A 12 -10.42 -11.29 -0.68
CA ASP A 12 -9.92 -11.25 0.70
C ASP A 12 -8.57 -10.54 0.81
N LEU A 13 -7.70 -10.72 -0.19
CA LEU A 13 -6.42 -10.01 -0.25
C LEU A 13 -6.65 -8.50 -0.43
N LYS A 14 -7.57 -8.13 -1.34
CA LYS A 14 -7.93 -6.72 -1.58
C LYS A 14 -8.53 -6.07 -0.34
N SER A 15 -9.42 -6.77 0.38
CA SER A 15 -10.04 -6.24 1.60
C SER A 15 -9.03 -6.12 2.74
N SER A 16 -8.11 -7.07 2.89
CA SER A 16 -7.02 -7.03 3.87
C SER A 16 -6.09 -5.83 3.65
N ILE A 17 -5.64 -5.61 2.42
CA ILE A 17 -4.81 -4.45 2.05
C ILE A 17 -5.54 -3.14 2.36
N PHE A 18 -6.83 -3.06 2.03
CA PHE A 18 -7.63 -1.87 2.30
C PHE A 18 -7.78 -1.60 3.80
N LYS A 19 -8.02 -2.65 4.60
CA LYS A 19 -8.09 -2.54 6.07
C LYS A 19 -6.78 -2.04 6.66
N GLU A 20 -5.65 -2.59 6.21
CA GLU A 20 -4.31 -2.13 6.64
C GLU A 20 -4.07 -0.67 6.25
N PHE A 21 -4.51 -0.25 5.06
CA PHE A 21 -4.41 1.15 4.63
C PHE A 21 -5.24 2.09 5.52
N CYS A 22 -6.47 1.70 5.86
CA CYS A 22 -7.33 2.47 6.76
C CYS A 22 -6.70 2.59 8.15
N ASN A 23 -6.26 1.46 8.74
CA ASN A 23 -5.59 1.43 10.04
C ASN A 23 -4.32 2.31 10.04
N PHE A 24 -3.53 2.23 8.96
CA PHE A 24 -2.36 3.07 8.76
C PHE A 24 -2.74 4.55 8.75
N THR A 25 -3.73 4.94 7.94
CA THR A 25 -4.16 6.34 7.79
C THR A 25 -4.73 6.90 9.10
N GLU A 26 -5.53 6.12 9.82
CA GLU A 26 -6.13 6.52 11.09
C GLU A 26 -5.04 6.84 12.14
N LYS A 27 -3.96 6.05 12.20
CA LYS A 27 -2.83 6.32 13.11
C LYS A 27 -2.17 7.67 12.81
N TYR A 28 -2.00 8.04 11.54
CA TYR A 28 -1.45 9.34 11.16
C TYR A 28 -2.42 10.48 11.47
N GLN A 29 -3.71 10.29 11.19
CA GLN A 29 -4.74 11.28 11.50
C GLN A 29 -4.80 11.59 13.00
N LYS A 30 -4.76 10.56 13.87
CA LYS A 30 -4.73 10.74 15.32
C LYS A 30 -3.52 11.56 15.78
N LYS A 31 -2.32 11.24 15.29
CA LYS A 31 -1.10 12.00 15.61
C LYS A 31 -1.15 13.45 15.08
N LEU A 32 -1.71 13.65 13.90
CA LEU A 32 -1.85 14.97 13.32
C LEU A 32 -2.83 15.82 14.15
N HIS A 33 -3.94 15.23 14.59
CA HIS A 33 -4.89 15.88 15.47
C HIS A 33 -4.28 16.24 16.84
N GLU A 34 -3.45 15.35 17.41
CA GLU A 34 -2.71 15.64 18.64
C GLU A 34 -1.80 16.87 18.48
N PHE A 35 -1.07 16.98 17.36
CA PHE A 35 -0.28 18.18 17.08
C PHE A 35 -1.12 19.42 16.85
N ASP A 36 -2.28 19.31 16.20
CA ASP A 36 -3.21 20.43 16.00
C ASP A 36 -3.71 20.97 17.35
N LEU A 37 -4.09 20.08 18.28
CA LEU A 37 -4.49 20.46 19.65
C LEU A 37 -3.34 21.11 20.42
N GLN A 38 -2.13 20.55 20.34
CA GLN A 38 -0.94 21.15 20.97
C GLN A 38 -0.65 22.54 20.42
N LEU A 39 -0.77 22.73 19.11
CA LEU A 39 -0.56 24.04 18.48
C LEU A 39 -1.60 25.05 18.92
N GLU A 40 -2.86 24.65 19.02
CA GLU A 40 -3.94 25.52 19.49
C GLU A 40 -3.74 25.94 20.96
N ASP A 41 -3.34 25.00 21.82
CA ASP A 41 -3.02 25.30 23.22
C ASP A 41 -1.86 26.30 23.35
N ILE A 42 -0.76 26.06 22.63
CA ILE A 42 0.38 26.99 22.61
C ILE A 42 -0.05 28.36 22.08
N TYR A 43 -0.87 28.40 21.02
CA TYR A 43 -1.39 29.64 20.45
C TYR A 43 -2.25 30.44 21.43
N ARG A 44 -3.13 29.77 22.18
CA ARG A 44 -3.94 30.41 23.24
C ARG A 44 -3.08 30.97 24.36
N ASN A 45 -1.98 30.29 24.69
CA ASN A 45 -1.04 30.73 25.72
C ASN A 45 -0.15 31.90 25.29
N LEU A 46 -0.05 32.21 23.99
CA LEU A 46 0.87 33.24 23.49
C LEU A 46 0.45 34.69 23.82
N GLN A 47 -0.78 34.96 24.28
CA GLN A 47 -1.30 36.27 24.78
C GLN A 47 -1.01 37.53 23.94
N LEU A 48 -0.51 37.39 22.71
CA LEU A 48 -0.15 38.47 21.80
C LEU A 48 -1.19 38.56 20.69
N SER A 49 -1.46 39.77 20.20
CA SER A 49 -2.28 39.93 19.01
C SER A 49 -1.56 39.36 17.78
N GLU A 50 -2.29 39.16 16.69
CA GLU A 50 -1.69 38.71 15.43
C GLU A 50 -0.65 39.71 14.93
N GLU A 51 -0.88 41.01 15.10
CA GLU A 51 0.04 42.07 14.71
C GLU A 51 1.36 42.00 15.48
N ASP A 52 1.29 41.75 16.79
CA ASP A 52 2.48 41.61 17.62
C ASP A 52 3.32 40.38 17.23
N HIS A 53 2.66 39.29 16.80
CA HIS A 53 3.33 38.11 16.25
C HIS A 53 4.07 38.43 14.96
N TRP A 54 3.46 39.20 14.05
CA TRP A 54 4.10 39.63 12.81
C TRP A 54 5.34 40.47 13.08
N ILE A 55 5.27 41.42 14.02
CA ILE A 55 6.42 42.23 14.44
C ILE A 55 7.51 41.31 15.02
N TYR A 56 7.13 40.37 15.89
CA TYR A 56 8.07 39.44 16.50
C TYR A 56 8.81 38.60 15.44
N GLN A 57 8.08 38.04 14.48
CA GLN A 57 8.65 37.25 13.40
C GLN A 57 9.55 38.11 12.49
N TYR A 58 9.09 39.29 12.10
CA TYR A 58 9.87 40.22 11.29
C TYR A 58 11.20 40.56 11.96
N VAL A 59 11.17 40.89 13.26
CA VAL A 59 12.37 41.20 14.04
C VAL A 59 13.34 40.01 14.06
N LEU A 60 12.85 38.78 14.27
CA LEU A 60 13.71 37.60 14.25
C LEU A 60 14.36 37.34 12.89
N ASP A 61 13.66 37.63 11.80
CA ASP A 61 14.12 37.42 10.43
C ASP A 61 15.17 38.47 10.01
N GLN A 62 15.19 39.66 10.64
CA GLN A 62 16.23 40.68 10.42
C GLN A 62 17.61 40.29 10.97
N TYR A 63 17.68 39.35 11.92
CA TYR A 63 18.93 38.92 12.53
C TYR A 63 19.32 37.51 12.06
N PRO A 64 20.42 37.34 11.32
CA PRO A 64 20.86 36.02 10.86
C PRO A 64 21.34 35.15 12.02
N GLY A 65 21.20 33.82 11.87
CA GLY A 65 21.38 32.84 12.94
C GLY A 65 22.81 32.64 13.43
N ASP A 66 23.78 33.06 12.63
CA ASP A 66 25.23 33.01 12.88
C ASP A 66 25.77 34.20 13.69
N LEU A 67 24.93 35.21 13.94
CA LEU A 67 25.33 36.41 14.67
C LEU A 67 25.61 36.11 16.15
N CYS A 68 26.82 36.44 16.62
CA CYS A 68 27.16 36.34 18.04
C CYS A 68 26.26 37.25 18.88
N GLY A 69 25.69 36.71 19.96
CA GLY A 69 24.79 37.47 20.82
C GLY A 69 23.45 37.83 20.16
N ARG A 70 23.05 37.15 19.07
CA ARG A 70 21.76 37.33 18.38
C ARG A 70 20.58 37.50 19.34
N ARG A 71 20.53 36.65 20.37
CA ARG A 71 19.50 36.67 21.41
C ARG A 71 19.37 38.02 22.11
N THR A 72 20.49 38.60 22.53
CA THR A 72 20.48 39.90 23.19
C THR A 72 20.01 41.00 22.22
N LEU A 73 20.50 40.96 20.99
CA LEU A 73 20.20 41.99 19.98
C LEU A 73 18.72 42.05 19.60
N TYR A 74 18.10 40.90 19.28
CA TYR A 74 16.68 40.91 18.95
C TYR A 74 15.82 41.17 20.18
N LEU A 75 16.19 40.71 21.39
CA LEU A 75 15.42 41.01 22.60
C LEU A 75 15.43 42.51 22.92
N ASP A 76 16.58 43.17 22.75
CA ASP A 76 16.69 44.62 22.92
C ASP A 76 15.85 45.37 21.87
N MET A 77 15.81 44.87 20.62
CA MET A 77 14.99 45.44 19.56
C MET A 77 13.49 45.24 19.83
N LEU A 78 13.07 44.04 20.24
CA LEU A 78 11.69 43.75 20.65
C LEU A 78 11.26 44.60 21.84
N GLN A 79 12.16 44.87 22.79
CA GLN A 79 11.86 45.73 23.92
C GLN A 79 11.61 47.20 23.51
N ARG A 80 12.15 47.64 22.36
CA ARG A 80 11.82 48.95 21.76
C ARG A 80 10.45 48.95 21.08
N TYR A 81 10.07 47.85 20.42
CA TYR A 81 8.75 47.72 19.79
C TYR A 81 7.62 47.48 20.81
N PHE A 82 7.93 46.84 21.93
CA PHE A 82 6.99 46.53 23.01
C PHE A 82 7.39 47.23 24.32
N PRO A 83 7.32 48.57 24.40
CA PRO A 83 7.75 49.32 25.58
C PRO A 83 6.92 48.97 26.84
N HIS A 84 5.69 48.45 26.66
CA HIS A 84 4.81 48.03 27.73
C HIS A 84 5.10 46.61 28.26
N LYS A 85 5.93 45.82 27.57
CA LYS A 85 6.23 44.44 27.96
C LYS A 85 7.57 44.37 28.70
N SER A 86 7.59 43.67 29.82
CA SER A 86 8.83 43.43 30.55
C SER A 86 9.75 42.51 29.76
N ARG A 87 11.07 42.65 29.96
CA ARG A 87 12.06 41.73 29.37
C ARG A 87 11.77 40.27 29.73
N HIS A 88 11.27 40.01 30.94
CA HIS A 88 10.88 38.67 31.37
C HIS A 88 9.71 38.12 30.53
N ALA A 89 8.68 38.93 30.28
CA ALA A 89 7.56 38.53 29.43
C ALA A 89 7.99 38.23 27.98
N LEU A 90 8.95 38.98 27.44
CA LEU A 90 9.54 38.70 26.12
C LEU A 90 10.31 37.38 26.07
N VAL A 91 11.01 37.02 27.15
CA VAL A 91 11.73 35.74 27.26
C VAL A 91 10.77 34.56 27.40
N GLU A 92 9.69 34.70 28.16
CA GLU A 92 8.66 33.64 28.23
C GLU A 92 7.96 33.47 26.88
N HIS A 93 7.67 34.59 26.19
CA HIS A 93 7.17 34.55 24.83
C HIS A 93 8.12 33.81 23.87
N GLU A 94 9.43 34.05 23.98
CA GLU A 94 10.44 33.35 23.18
C GLU A 94 10.33 31.83 23.33
N LYS A 95 10.17 31.34 24.57
CA LYS A 95 10.00 29.91 24.84
C LYS A 95 8.73 29.36 24.20
N CYS A 96 7.60 30.04 24.37
CA CYS A 96 6.33 29.64 23.74
C CYS A 96 6.42 29.64 22.22
N TYR A 97 7.06 30.65 21.62
CA TYR A 97 7.27 30.75 20.18
C TYR A 97 8.17 29.64 19.64
N HIS A 98 9.27 29.33 20.33
CA HIS A 98 10.13 28.19 19.98
C HIS A 98 9.37 26.87 20.03
N GLN A 99 8.57 26.66 21.08
CA GLN A 99 7.73 25.47 21.22
C GLN A 99 6.71 25.39 20.09
N TYR A 100 6.00 26.48 19.78
CA TYR A 100 5.06 26.56 18.67
C TYR A 100 5.73 26.22 17.33
N ARG A 101 6.86 26.87 17.03
CA ARG A 101 7.63 26.64 15.80
C ARG A 101 8.08 25.18 15.70
N PHE A 102 8.58 24.62 16.79
CA PHE A 102 9.01 23.23 16.85
C PHE A 102 7.85 22.27 16.58
N THR A 103 6.72 22.41 17.28
CA THR A 103 5.53 21.57 17.08
C THR A 103 4.98 21.71 15.65
N ARG A 104 4.96 22.93 15.10
CA ARG A 104 4.52 23.20 13.71
C ARG A 104 5.43 22.50 12.70
N GLU A 105 6.73 22.48 12.96
CA GLU A 105 7.69 21.78 12.12
C GLU A 105 7.53 20.26 12.25
N GLN A 106 7.33 19.72 13.45
CA GLN A 106 7.03 18.29 13.64
C GLN A 106 5.78 17.86 12.88
N ARG A 107 4.72 18.68 12.91
CA ARG A 107 3.51 18.46 12.11
C ARG A 107 3.82 18.44 10.61
N ARG A 108 4.63 19.39 10.12
CA ARG A 108 5.05 19.45 8.70
C ARG A 108 5.80 18.18 8.29
N ILE A 109 6.74 17.73 9.12
CA ILE A 109 7.50 16.51 8.92
C ILE A 109 6.57 15.29 8.90
N LEU A 110 5.60 15.22 9.83
CA LEU A 110 4.62 14.14 9.88
C LEU A 110 3.80 14.05 8.59
N VAL A 111 3.31 15.17 8.06
CA VAL A 111 2.56 15.22 6.80
C VAL A 111 3.43 14.79 5.62
N SER A 112 4.69 15.24 5.58
CA SER A 112 5.64 14.82 4.53
C SER A 112 5.91 13.32 4.59
N ASN A 113 6.12 12.77 5.79
CA ASN A 113 6.33 11.35 6.02
C ASN A 113 5.09 10.52 5.66
N TRP A 114 3.90 10.99 6.01
CA TRP A 114 2.65 10.35 5.61
C TRP A 114 2.55 10.25 4.09
N ASN A 115 2.82 11.34 3.37
CA ASN A 115 2.76 11.33 1.91
C ASN A 115 3.77 10.35 1.28
N LYS A 116 4.99 10.25 1.82
CA LYS A 116 5.99 9.27 1.38
C LYS A 116 5.51 7.84 1.65
N ASN A 117 5.21 7.54 2.90
CA ASN A 117 4.79 6.21 3.33
C ASN A 117 3.50 5.75 2.64
N ARG A 118 2.57 6.67 2.34
CA ARG A 118 1.35 6.40 1.56
C ARG A 118 1.69 5.94 0.15
N ARG A 119 2.63 6.60 -0.54
CA ARG A 119 3.06 6.18 -1.89
C ARG A 119 3.72 4.81 -1.83
N ASP A 120 4.61 4.59 -0.88
CA ASP A 120 5.30 3.31 -0.72
C ASP A 120 4.33 2.17 -0.42
N PHE A 121 3.31 2.43 0.41
CA PHE A 121 2.24 1.47 0.70
C PHE A 121 1.47 1.12 -0.57
N ILE A 122 1.03 2.11 -1.34
CA ILE A 122 0.28 1.90 -2.58
C ILE A 122 1.11 1.09 -3.57
N GLN A 123 2.39 1.44 -3.76
CA GLN A 123 3.29 0.70 -4.65
C GLN A 123 3.43 -0.76 -4.24
N LYS A 124 3.65 -1.04 -2.95
CA LYS A 124 3.73 -2.41 -2.43
C LYS A 124 2.42 -3.18 -2.61
N ALA A 125 1.29 -2.53 -2.35
CA ALA A 125 -0.03 -3.11 -2.53
C ALA A 125 -0.30 -3.48 -4.00
N VAL A 126 0.02 -2.58 -4.93
CA VAL A 126 -0.12 -2.83 -6.37
C VAL A 126 0.76 -4.01 -6.81
N LEU A 127 2.02 -4.05 -6.35
CA LEU A 127 2.93 -5.16 -6.66
C LEU A 127 2.38 -6.50 -6.15
N MET A 128 1.96 -6.56 -4.89
CA MET A 128 1.39 -7.76 -4.28
C MET A 128 0.13 -8.24 -5.01
N LEU A 129 -0.74 -7.33 -5.43
CA LEU A 129 -1.93 -7.67 -6.20
C LEU A 129 -1.56 -8.19 -7.60
N ALA A 130 -0.58 -7.57 -8.27
CA ALA A 130 -0.11 -8.03 -9.57
C ALA A 130 0.52 -9.43 -9.51
N GLU A 131 1.33 -9.71 -8.48
CA GLU A 131 1.91 -11.04 -8.23
C GLU A 131 0.82 -12.09 -8.00
N ALA A 132 -0.21 -11.75 -7.22
CA ALA A 132 -1.35 -12.64 -6.99
C ALA A 132 -2.14 -12.91 -8.27
N CYS A 133 -2.39 -11.90 -9.10
CA CYS A 133 -3.03 -12.07 -10.41
C CYS A 133 -2.21 -12.97 -11.32
N ALA A 134 -0.90 -12.73 -11.44
CA ALA A 134 -0.02 -13.55 -12.28
C ALA A 134 0.02 -15.02 -11.82
N THR A 135 0.03 -15.26 -10.51
CA THR A 135 -0.02 -16.62 -9.94
C THR A 135 -1.34 -17.31 -10.28
N TYR A 136 -2.46 -16.61 -10.12
CA TYR A 136 -3.78 -17.12 -10.48
C TYR A 136 -3.88 -17.48 -11.98
N GLU A 137 -3.40 -16.61 -12.86
CA GLU A 137 -3.41 -16.85 -14.31
C GLU A 137 -2.56 -18.07 -14.68
N MET A 138 -1.39 -18.23 -14.07
CA MET A 138 -0.52 -19.39 -14.27
C MET A 138 -1.19 -20.68 -13.80
N GLU A 139 -1.79 -20.69 -12.61
CA GLU A 139 -2.52 -21.85 -12.07
C GLU A 139 -3.71 -22.23 -12.97
N ASN A 140 -4.45 -21.23 -13.46
CA ASN A 140 -5.57 -21.43 -14.37
C ASN A 140 -5.12 -22.02 -15.72
N ALA A 141 -3.99 -21.55 -16.27
CA ALA A 141 -3.40 -22.11 -17.48
C ALA A 141 -3.00 -23.59 -17.27
N LEU A 142 -2.31 -23.89 -16.16
CA LEU A 142 -1.94 -25.27 -15.81
C LEU A 142 -3.15 -26.18 -15.62
N ALA A 143 -4.22 -25.69 -14.99
CA ALA A 143 -5.47 -26.44 -14.82
C ALA A 143 -6.12 -26.76 -16.17
N LYS A 144 -6.14 -25.80 -17.11
CA LYS A 144 -6.65 -26.01 -18.47
C LYS A 144 -5.83 -27.04 -19.23
N ASP A 145 -4.50 -26.98 -19.14
CA ASP A 145 -3.63 -27.93 -19.83
C ASP A 145 -3.74 -29.34 -19.26
N ARG A 146 -3.81 -29.47 -17.93
CA ARG A 146 -4.10 -30.76 -17.28
C ARG A 146 -5.42 -31.36 -17.76
N LYS A 147 -6.47 -30.55 -17.88
CA LYS A 147 -7.78 -30.99 -18.38
C LYS A 147 -7.68 -31.51 -19.82
N LYS A 148 -7.01 -30.77 -20.71
CA LYS A 148 -6.79 -31.21 -22.10
C LYS A 148 -5.99 -32.51 -22.17
N GLN A 149 -4.93 -32.65 -21.37
CA GLN A 149 -4.14 -33.88 -21.30
C GLN A 149 -4.97 -35.07 -20.82
N GLN A 150 -5.84 -34.87 -19.83
CA GLN A 150 -6.75 -35.92 -19.35
C GLN A 150 -7.74 -36.36 -20.44
N GLU A 151 -8.32 -35.41 -21.18
CA GLU A 151 -9.22 -35.69 -22.30
C GLU A 151 -8.53 -36.48 -23.42
N LEU A 152 -7.32 -36.07 -23.82
CA LEU A 152 -6.50 -36.79 -24.81
C LEU A 152 -6.15 -38.20 -24.35
N CYS A 153 -5.74 -38.37 -23.09
CA CYS A 153 -5.45 -39.68 -22.51
C CYS A 153 -6.69 -40.58 -22.48
N ALA A 154 -7.88 -40.02 -22.20
CA ALA A 154 -9.13 -40.77 -22.20
C ALA A 154 -9.51 -41.24 -23.61
N ASP A 155 -9.38 -40.37 -24.61
CA ASP A 155 -9.63 -40.70 -26.02
C ASP A 155 -8.65 -41.78 -26.53
N LEU A 156 -7.35 -41.62 -26.25
CA LEU A 156 -6.33 -42.61 -26.59
C LEU A 156 -6.61 -43.96 -25.94
N LYS A 157 -6.99 -43.99 -24.64
CA LYS A 157 -7.37 -45.24 -23.95
C LYS A 157 -8.61 -45.89 -24.55
N ALA A 158 -9.58 -45.11 -25.02
CA ALA A 158 -10.77 -45.64 -25.70
C ALA A 158 -10.39 -46.28 -27.04
N LYS A 159 -9.58 -45.60 -27.85
CA LYS A 159 -9.06 -46.12 -29.12
C LYS A 159 -8.26 -47.41 -28.93
N VAL A 160 -7.32 -47.43 -27.97
CA VAL A 160 -6.52 -48.63 -27.67
C VAL A 160 -7.38 -49.82 -27.26
N ARG A 161 -8.40 -49.61 -26.41
CA ARG A 161 -9.36 -50.66 -26.04
C ARG A 161 -10.12 -51.19 -27.26
N PHE A 162 -10.63 -50.29 -28.11
CA PHE A 162 -11.32 -50.67 -29.34
C PHE A 162 -10.44 -51.50 -30.27
N PHE A 163 -9.18 -51.09 -30.47
CA PHE A 163 -8.22 -51.85 -31.27
C PHE A 163 -7.92 -53.23 -30.66
N ALA A 164 -7.75 -53.32 -29.34
CA ALA A 164 -7.48 -54.60 -28.67
C ALA A 164 -8.66 -55.58 -28.77
N GLU A 165 -9.89 -55.08 -28.59
CA GLU A 165 -11.12 -55.86 -28.81
C GLU A 165 -11.21 -56.31 -30.27
N GLY A 166 -10.95 -55.43 -31.23
CA GLY A 166 -10.91 -55.76 -32.65
C GLY A 166 -9.89 -56.86 -32.98
N ILE A 167 -8.66 -56.76 -32.49
CA ILE A 167 -7.63 -57.79 -32.67
C ILE A 167 -8.09 -59.12 -32.05
N SER A 168 -8.70 -59.09 -30.87
CA SER A 168 -9.25 -60.30 -30.23
C SER A 168 -10.33 -60.95 -31.10
N VAL A 169 -11.28 -60.18 -31.65
CA VAL A 169 -12.31 -60.68 -32.57
C VAL A 169 -11.69 -61.23 -33.85
N PHE A 170 -10.74 -60.52 -34.45
CA PHE A 170 -10.04 -60.99 -35.66
C PHE A 170 -9.29 -62.29 -35.40
N ALA A 171 -8.55 -62.39 -34.30
CA ALA A 171 -7.86 -63.61 -33.89
C ALA A 171 -8.85 -64.76 -33.65
N TRP A 172 -9.99 -64.49 -32.99
CA TRP A 172 -11.04 -65.49 -32.79
C TRP A 172 -11.62 -65.99 -34.11
N VAL A 173 -11.97 -65.09 -35.03
CA VAL A 173 -12.49 -65.44 -36.36
C VAL A 173 -11.45 -66.24 -37.15
N PHE A 174 -10.18 -65.81 -37.14
CA PHE A 174 -9.14 -66.49 -37.89
C PHE A 174 -8.80 -67.86 -37.30
N ILE A 175 -8.65 -67.97 -35.98
CA ILE A 175 -8.40 -69.25 -35.31
C ILE A 175 -9.58 -70.20 -35.48
N TYR A 176 -10.81 -69.74 -35.23
CA TYR A 176 -12.01 -70.56 -35.36
C TYR A 176 -12.21 -71.08 -36.80
N LYS A 177 -11.99 -70.22 -37.80
CA LYS A 177 -12.13 -70.56 -39.22
C LYS A 177 -10.95 -71.41 -39.75
N SER A 178 -9.77 -71.31 -39.13
CA SER A 178 -8.62 -72.16 -39.47
C SER A 178 -8.68 -73.54 -38.78
N MET A 179 -9.33 -73.64 -37.62
CA MET A 179 -9.46 -74.88 -36.85
C MET A 179 -10.62 -75.76 -37.36
N PHE A 180 -11.55 -75.21 -38.16
CA PHE A 180 -12.62 -75.93 -38.84
C PHE A 180 -12.67 -75.62 -40.35
N PRO A 181 -11.85 -76.27 -41.21
CA PRO A 181 -11.81 -75.97 -42.64
C PRO A 181 -12.87 -76.69 -43.48
N PHE A 182 -13.65 -77.64 -42.94
CA PHE A 182 -14.56 -78.47 -43.73
C PHE A 182 -15.93 -78.61 -43.08
N CYS A 183 -16.86 -77.76 -43.50
CA CYS A 183 -18.30 -78.05 -43.51
C CYS A 183 -18.92 -77.30 -44.69
N SER A 184 -18.71 -77.81 -45.90
CA SER A 184 -19.44 -77.48 -47.13
C SER A 184 -19.19 -78.69 -48.05
N ASN A 185 -20.16 -79.49 -48.48
CA ASN A 185 -21.50 -79.16 -48.96
C ASN A 185 -22.51 -80.32 -48.76
N PRO A 186 -23.81 -80.02 -48.81
CA PRO A 186 -24.88 -81.01 -48.78
C PRO A 186 -25.16 -81.58 -50.19
N THR A 187 -25.34 -82.89 -50.27
CA THR A 187 -26.13 -83.58 -51.30
C THR A 187 -26.82 -84.77 -50.66
#